data_AF-A0A7V1TWI5-F1
#
_entry.id   AF-A0A7V1TWI5-F1
#
_cell.length_a   1.000
_cell.length_b   1.000
_cell.length_c   1.000
_cell.angle_alpha   90.00
_cell.angle_beta   90.00
_cell.angle_gamma   90.00
#
_symmetry.space_group_name_H-M   'P 1'
#
loop_
_entity.id
_entity.type
_entity.pdbx_description
1 polymer ?
#
loop_
_entity_poly.entity_id
_entity_poly.type
_entity_poly.pdbx_seq_one_letter_code
_entity_poly.pdbx_strand_id
1 'polypeptide(L)'
;MSTELEKDQGDLWEVFLQEEDNAPHTHAGSIRAMDAEMAIQNARDVFARRGKIRNLWVVKSASIHATTPEDVPSFFEPAGDKVYRHPHFYKYTLDDELWKKS
;
A
#
# COMPACT_ATOMS: atom_id res chain seq x y z
N MET A 1 12.66 -6.37 35.06
CA MET A 1 11.43 -6.95 35.64
C MET A 1 10.21 -6.25 35.04
N SER A 2 9.97 -6.39 33.73
CA SER A 2 8.90 -5.66 33.03
C SER A 2 8.17 -6.49 31.97
N THR A 3 8.35 -7.81 31.94
CA THR A 3 7.91 -8.65 30.81
C THR A 3 6.66 -9.49 31.10
N GLU A 4 6.15 -9.53 32.33
CA GLU A 4 5.03 -10.41 32.71
C GLU A 4 3.66 -9.72 32.65
N LEU A 5 3.59 -8.39 32.85
CA LEU A 5 2.35 -7.63 32.73
C LEU A 5 1.96 -7.29 31.28
N GLU A 6 2.90 -7.35 30.32
CA GLU A 6 2.62 -7.09 28.90
C GLU A 6 1.95 -8.27 28.18
N LYS A 7 2.08 -9.48 28.73
CA LYS A 7 1.58 -10.70 28.07
C LYS A 7 0.06 -10.85 28.10
N ASP A 8 -0.61 -10.13 28.99
CA ASP A 8 -2.06 -10.24 29.22
C ASP A 8 -2.88 -9.26 28.35
N GLN A 9 -2.21 -8.40 27.57
CA GLN A 9 -2.87 -7.35 26.79
C GLN A 9 -3.26 -7.81 25.37
N GLY A 10 -2.83 -9.00 24.94
CA GLY A 10 -3.06 -9.52 23.58
C GLY A 10 -2.05 -9.03 22.54
N ASP A 11 -2.15 -9.60 21.33
CA ASP A 11 -1.31 -9.27 20.18
C ASP A 11 -1.57 -7.83 19.70
N LEU A 12 -0.57 -7.19 19.10
CA LEU A 12 -0.71 -5.88 18.45
C LEU A 12 -1.29 -6.04 17.04
N TRP A 13 -2.27 -5.21 16.70
CA TRP A 13 -2.94 -5.16 15.41
C TRP A 13 -2.94 -3.74 14.87
N GLU A 14 -2.59 -3.59 13.59
CA GLU A 14 -2.76 -2.34 12.85
C GLU A 14 -4.15 -2.29 12.22
N VAL A 15 -4.79 -1.13 12.30
CA VAL A 15 -6.16 -0.89 11.82
C VAL A 15 -6.12 0.02 10.61
N PHE A 16 -6.78 -0.40 9.53
CA PHE A 16 -6.93 0.41 8.33
C PHE A 16 -8.41 0.63 8.00
N LEU A 17 -8.76 1.86 7.62
CA LEU A 17 -10.13 2.28 7.36
C LEU A 17 -10.30 2.75 5.93
N GLN A 18 -11.47 2.47 5.37
CA GLN A 18 -11.89 3.00 4.08
C GLN A 18 -13.17 3.81 4.28
N GLU A 19 -13.13 5.11 3.94
CA GLU A 19 -14.26 6.03 4.13
C GLU A 19 -15.24 6.02 2.94
N GLU A 20 -14.76 5.74 1.73
CA GLU A 20 -15.55 5.72 0.49
C GLU A 20 -15.28 4.44 -0.32
N ASP A 21 -16.24 3.99 -1.12
CA ASP A 21 -16.20 2.65 -1.79
C ASP A 21 -14.96 2.44 -2.69
N ASN A 22 -14.35 3.52 -3.19
CA ASN A 22 -13.14 3.49 -4.04
C ASN A 22 -11.93 4.21 -3.43
N ALA A 23 -12.01 4.65 -2.16
CA ALA A 23 -10.87 5.24 -1.48
C ALA A 23 -9.86 4.15 -1.06
N PRO A 24 -8.57 4.44 -1.00
CA PRO A 24 -7.60 3.53 -0.40
C PRO A 24 -7.89 3.35 1.10
N HIS A 25 -7.51 2.19 1.64
CA HIS A 25 -7.49 1.99 3.08
C HIS A 25 -6.36 2.82 3.69
N THR A 26 -6.68 3.68 4.66
CA THR A 26 -5.70 4.51 5.38
C THR A 26 -5.45 3.94 6.76
N HIS A 27 -4.19 4.00 7.22
CA HIS A 27 -3.84 3.54 8.55
C HIS A 27 -4.42 4.48 9.62
N ALA A 28 -5.26 3.96 10.50
CA ALA A 28 -5.91 4.72 11.56
C ALA A 28 -5.16 4.65 12.90
N GLY A 29 -4.46 3.53 13.15
CA GLY A 29 -3.68 3.30 14.36
C GLY A 29 -3.66 1.84 14.78
N SER A 30 -3.06 1.59 15.94
CA SER A 30 -2.86 0.25 16.49
C SER A 30 -3.76 -0.04 17.69
N ILE A 31 -4.19 -1.29 17.85
CA ILE A 31 -4.91 -1.78 19.03
C ILE A 31 -4.31 -3.11 19.50
N ARG A 32 -4.67 -3.54 20.71
CA ARG A 32 -4.36 -4.90 21.17
C ARG A 32 -5.62 -5.76 21.27
N ALA A 33 -5.51 -7.01 20.86
CA ALA A 33 -6.59 -7.99 20.88
C ALA A 33 -6.06 -9.43 20.81
N MET A 34 -6.83 -10.38 21.34
CA MET A 34 -6.46 -11.80 21.35
C MET A 34 -6.65 -12.49 19.99
N ASP A 35 -7.61 -12.01 19.20
CA ASP A 35 -7.95 -12.54 17.89
C ASP A 35 -8.49 -11.44 16.96
N ALA A 36 -8.77 -11.82 15.71
CA ALA A 36 -9.22 -10.89 14.68
C ALA A 36 -10.63 -10.34 14.93
N GLU A 37 -11.54 -11.13 15.50
CA GLU A 37 -12.92 -10.69 15.75
C GLU A 37 -12.94 -9.61 16.85
N MET A 38 -12.20 -9.85 17.94
CA MET A 38 -11.99 -8.88 19.00
C MET A 38 -11.28 -7.63 18.50
N ALA A 39 -10.29 -7.78 17.61
CA ALA A 39 -9.62 -6.66 16.98
C ALA A 39 -10.60 -5.79 16.17
N ILE A 40 -11.45 -6.40 15.35
CA ILE A 40 -12.46 -5.68 14.56
C ILE A 40 -13.43 -4.93 15.49
N GLN A 41 -13.93 -5.57 16.54
CA GLN A 41 -14.86 -4.94 17.47
C GLN A 41 -14.22 -3.72 18.17
N ASN A 42 -13.02 -3.90 18.73
CA ASN A 42 -12.27 -2.82 19.38
C ASN A 42 -11.96 -1.67 18.40
N ALA A 43 -11.57 -2.00 17.17
CA ALA A 43 -11.25 -1.02 16.13
C ALA A 43 -12.49 -0.20 15.73
N ARG A 44 -13.66 -0.84 15.60
CA ARG A 44 -14.93 -0.15 15.36
C ARG A 44 -15.25 0.81 16.51
N ASP A 45 -15.10 0.34 17.75
CA ASP A 45 -15.42 1.16 18.91
C ASP A 45 -14.47 2.34 19.07
N VAL A 46 -13.19 2.22 18.71
CA VAL A 46 -12.22 3.32 18.86
C VAL A 46 -12.29 4.29 17.67
N PHE A 47 -12.30 3.78 16.45
CA PHE A 47 -12.07 4.61 15.26
C PHE A 47 -13.34 4.93 14.45
N ALA A 48 -14.46 4.22 14.65
CA ALA A 48 -15.66 4.37 13.82
C ALA A 48 -16.78 5.27 14.38
N ARG A 49 -16.53 6.02 15.46
CA ARG A 49 -17.60 6.71 16.20
C ARG A 49 -18.18 7.96 15.52
N ARG A 50 -17.51 8.58 14.55
CA ARG A 50 -17.86 9.93 14.04
C ARG A 50 -17.98 10.07 12.52
N GLY A 51 -17.87 8.99 11.75
CA GLY A 51 -17.90 9.05 10.28
C GLY A 51 -18.56 7.84 9.64
N LYS A 52 -18.93 7.97 8.36
CA LYS A 52 -19.31 6.82 7.53
C LYS A 52 -18.01 6.08 7.16
N ILE A 53 -17.73 4.97 7.84
CA ILE A 53 -16.73 4.01 7.39
C ILE A 53 -17.43 2.97 6.53
N ARG A 54 -16.85 2.70 5.36
CA ARG A 54 -17.32 1.69 4.41
C ARG A 54 -16.71 0.33 4.70
N ASN A 55 -15.41 0.28 4.94
CA ASN A 55 -14.69 -0.96 5.18
C ASN A 55 -13.59 -0.78 6.24
N LEU A 56 -13.24 -1.88 6.90
CA LEU A 56 -12.27 -1.91 7.98
C LEU A 56 -11.43 -3.18 7.86
N TRP A 57 -10.11 -3.01 7.86
CA TRP A 57 -9.16 -4.10 7.92
C TRP A 57 -8.40 -4.06 9.25
N VAL A 58 -8.12 -5.24 9.78
CA VAL A 58 -7.19 -5.44 10.88
C VAL A 58 -6.13 -6.43 10.44
N VAL A 59 -4.88 -6.14 10.76
CA VAL A 59 -3.74 -7.00 10.43
C VAL A 59 -2.85 -7.11 11.65
N LYS A 60 -2.39 -8.31 12.01
CA LYS A 60 -1.39 -8.46 13.07
C LYS A 60 -0.15 -7.67 12.69
N SER A 61 0.36 -6.83 13.59
CA SER A 61 1.55 -6.02 13.30
C SER A 61 2.75 -6.89 12.92
N ALA A 62 2.85 -8.09 13.50
CA ALA A 62 3.87 -9.09 13.17
C ALA A 62 3.81 -9.63 11.73
N SER A 63 2.73 -9.39 10.99
CA SER A 63 2.59 -9.80 9.58
C SER A 63 3.00 -8.69 8.60
N ILE A 64 3.18 -7.46 9.09
CA ILE A 64 3.57 -6.32 8.26
C ILE A 64 5.10 -6.28 8.17
N HIS A 65 5.60 -6.31 6.94
CA HIS A 65 7.02 -6.18 6.66
C HIS A 65 7.26 -4.80 6.06
N ALA A 66 8.14 -4.02 6.70
CA ALA A 66 8.49 -2.69 6.25
C ALA A 66 9.93 -2.69 5.72
N THR A 67 10.14 -1.92 4.66
CA THR A 67 11.50 -1.54 4.24
C THR A 67 12.09 -0.57 5.23
N THR A 68 13.41 -0.61 5.36
CA THR A 68 14.18 0.33 6.16
C THR A 68 14.61 1.54 5.32
N PRO A 69 15.01 2.67 5.93
CA PRO A 69 15.50 3.83 5.16
C PRO A 69 16.71 3.53 4.27
N GLU A 70 17.53 2.55 4.67
CA GLU A 70 18.70 2.06 3.91
C GLU A 70 18.32 1.23 2.67
N ASP A 71 17.11 0.69 2.60
CA ASP A 71 16.59 -0.03 1.43
C ASP A 71 16.18 0.94 0.30
N VAL A 72 15.85 2.20 0.63
CA VAL A 72 15.24 3.15 -0.30
C VAL A 72 16.05 3.35 -1.60
N PRO A 73 17.39 3.51 -1.56
CA PRO A 73 18.20 3.62 -2.77
C PRO A 73 18.13 2.41 -3.69
N SER A 74 18.02 1.19 -3.14
CA SER A 74 18.03 -0.03 -3.97
C SER A 74 16.67 -0.35 -4.60
N PHE A 75 15.57 0.05 -3.96
CA PHE A 75 14.21 -0.30 -4.41
C PHE A 75 13.52 0.81 -5.20
N PHE A 76 13.77 2.08 -4.87
CA PHE A 76 12.98 3.20 -5.37
C PHE A 76 13.79 4.26 -6.11
N GLU A 77 15.12 4.30 -5.99
CA GLU A 77 15.90 5.14 -6.90
C GLU A 77 15.85 4.51 -8.30
N PRO A 78 15.49 5.29 -9.33
CA PRO A 78 15.64 4.83 -10.69
C PRO A 78 17.12 4.47 -10.86
N ALA A 79 17.41 3.33 -11.51
CA ALA A 79 18.72 3.15 -12.12
C ALA A 79 18.88 4.31 -13.12
N GLY A 80 19.50 5.41 -12.67
CA GLY A 80 19.57 6.69 -13.38
C GLY A 80 20.32 6.63 -14.71
N ASP A 81 20.75 5.43 -15.11
CA ASP A 81 21.49 5.16 -16.32
C ASP A 81 20.80 4.12 -17.23
N LYS A 82 19.46 4.09 -17.22
CA LYS A 82 18.74 3.56 -18.37
C LYS A 82 18.50 4.72 -19.32
N VAL A 83 19.51 4.96 -20.17
CA VAL A 83 19.37 5.72 -21.42
C VAL A 83 18.04 5.32 -22.06
N TYR A 84 17.15 6.29 -22.18
CA TYR A 84 15.87 6.14 -22.85
C TYR A 84 16.11 5.39 -24.17
N ARG A 85 15.52 4.19 -24.33
CA ARG A 85 15.50 3.53 -25.63
C ARG A 85 14.58 4.35 -26.51
N HIS A 86 15.12 5.35 -27.21
CA HIS A 86 14.44 5.90 -28.36
C HIS A 86 14.15 4.73 -29.31
N PRO A 87 12.89 4.48 -29.69
CA PRO A 87 12.58 3.44 -30.65
C PRO A 87 13.31 3.78 -31.96
N HIS A 88 14.41 3.06 -32.21
CA HIS A 88 15.11 3.14 -33.47
C HIS A 88 14.20 2.54 -34.56
N PHE A 89 13.65 3.46 -35.35
CA PHE A 89 13.26 3.31 -36.75
C PHE A 89 12.18 2.26 -37.08
N TYR A 90 10.91 2.70 -37.12
CA TYR A 90 10.07 2.24 -38.23
C TYR A 90 10.69 2.80 -39.51
N LYS A 91 11.30 1.94 -40.34
CA LYS A 91 11.46 2.22 -41.76
C LYS A 91 10.05 2.35 -42.33
N TYR A 92 9.56 3.57 -42.51
CA TYR A 92 8.60 3.81 -43.56
C TYR A 92 9.35 3.63 -44.88
N THR A 93 9.17 2.49 -45.53
CA THR A 93 9.28 2.47 -46.98
C THR A 93 8.06 3.25 -47.48
N LEU A 94 8.23 4.56 -47.66
CA LEU A 94 7.38 5.30 -48.57
C LEU A 94 7.66 4.69 -49.95
N ASP A 95 6.71 3.93 -50.47
CA ASP A 95 6.67 3.64 -51.90
C ASP A 95 6.56 4.99 -52.62
N ASP A 96 7.68 5.46 -53.14
CA ASP A 96 7.90 6.77 -53.79
C ASP A 96 7.10 6.95 -55.11
N GLU A 97 6.08 6.14 -55.40
CA GLU A 97 5.36 6.14 -56.69
C GLU A 97 3.88 6.54 -56.63
N LEU A 98 3.35 7.04 -55.50
CA LEU A 98 1.92 7.37 -55.40
C LEU A 98 1.54 8.86 -55.48
N TRP A 99 2.48 9.78 -55.68
CA TRP A 99 2.17 11.24 -55.75
C TRP A 99 2.34 11.91 -57.11
N LYS A 100 2.58 11.15 -58.19
CA LYS A 100 2.72 11.69 -59.57
C LYS A 100 1.43 11.71 -60.41
N LYS A 101 0.25 11.65 -59.78
CA LYS A 101 -1.02 11.92 -60.45
C LYS A 101 -1.87 12.92 -59.66
N SER A 102 -1.53 14.19 -59.79
CA SER A 102 -2.47 15.31 -59.85
C SER A 102 -1.80 16.53 -60.44
#